data_AF-W6LEE4-F1
#
_entry.id   AF-W6LEE4-F1
#
_cell.length_a   1.000
_cell.length_b   1.000
_cell.length_c   1.000
_cell.angle_alpha   90.00
_cell.angle_beta   90.00
_cell.angle_gamma   90.00
#
_symmetry.space_group_name_H-M   'P 1'
#
loop_
_entity.id
_entity.type
_entity.pdbx_description
1 polymer ?
#
loop_
_entity_poly.entity_id
_entity_poly.type
_entity_poly.pdbx_seq_one_letter_code
_entity_poly.pdbx_strand_id
1 'polypeptide(L)'
;MLRRTFRQFLGYIPINPDTSPMVAYSQYHWHYNLPQGMERPHSVNRTLPAPFQSMHSSVNKYRGVWVPNEMDLSFLVALEPQLKKLPHGRCVPRTPVEEVVSEFTKLTPLIEDQEAKDAWLAKIFQHCGFQRKGDPAMELWELYCRPRFMDGTEKPSLPLISAILFACSKSNHVGWKAIFEKCLKHGWNYTPHFDTPQWSSLLKSVGRQGDEEGVQLILEEMLDVQADLDRITARSIVIALNAVKDAAIYNFVKKYLFHFGERKVKFLRITYSDLRGHGATKLRVPLVENDAMYYHVCWHASIRLPRQFSPRQLYFDYTPSAFSTNMHSPNAKIDDIVKDKIEKWKLEGLLPEDYVHEDRVYDRTTAFKNISRIERWKKGPRLAKSKRLGYTGD
;
A
#
# COMPACT_ATOMS: atom_id res chain seq x y z
N MET A 1 23.04 -3.77 68.48
CA MET A 1 22.08 -3.50 67.39
C MET A 1 22.62 -4.09 66.09
N LEU A 2 22.08 -5.23 65.65
CA LEU A 2 22.49 -5.91 64.42
C LEU A 2 21.94 -5.15 63.20
N ARG A 3 22.83 -4.53 62.41
CA ARG A 3 22.52 -4.02 61.06
C ARG A 3 22.08 -5.19 60.19
N ARG A 4 20.77 -5.28 59.92
CA ARG A 4 20.25 -6.11 58.82
C ARG A 4 20.71 -5.49 57.50
N THR A 5 21.83 -5.96 56.96
CA THR A 5 22.19 -5.75 55.56
C THR A 5 21.21 -6.57 54.71
N PHE A 6 20.11 -5.96 54.27
CA PHE A 6 19.33 -6.52 53.18
C PHE A 6 20.20 -6.49 51.93
N ARG A 7 20.73 -7.65 51.52
CA ARG A 7 21.24 -7.85 50.16
C ARG A 7 20.03 -7.75 49.21
N GLN A 8 19.69 -6.55 48.77
CA GLN A 8 18.88 -6.38 47.57
C GLN A 8 19.73 -6.90 46.41
N PHE A 9 19.43 -8.12 45.99
CA PHE A 9 20.04 -8.72 44.80
C PHE A 9 19.65 -7.88 43.57
N LEU A 10 20.61 -7.67 42.67
CA LEU A 10 20.35 -7.33 41.27
C LEU A 10 19.25 -8.29 40.75
N GLY A 11 18.10 -7.76 40.39
CA GLY A 11 16.89 -8.53 40.15
C GLY A 11 16.39 -8.47 38.70
N TYR A 12 15.27 -9.15 38.46
CA TYR A 12 14.58 -9.19 37.15
C TYR A 12 13.98 -7.85 36.70
N ILE A 13 13.87 -6.87 37.60
CA ILE A 13 13.38 -5.53 37.26
C ILE A 13 14.59 -4.69 36.82
N PRO A 14 14.66 -4.28 35.54
CA PRO A 14 15.77 -3.45 35.08
C PRO A 14 15.70 -2.08 35.77
N ILE A 15 16.89 -1.54 36.08
CA ILE A 15 17.02 -0.20 36.62
C ILE A 15 16.58 0.80 35.54
N ASN A 16 15.75 1.78 35.92
CA ASN A 16 15.45 2.91 35.05
C ASN A 16 16.70 3.82 34.96
N PRO A 17 17.32 3.97 33.77
CA PRO A 17 18.58 4.70 33.64
C PRO A 17 18.44 6.21 33.92
N ASP A 18 17.26 6.79 33.73
CA ASP A 18 17.04 8.23 33.89
C ASP A 18 16.95 8.65 35.36
N THR A 19 16.50 7.76 36.24
CA THR A 19 16.30 8.06 37.68
C THR A 19 17.42 7.57 38.56
N SER A 20 18.28 6.67 38.07
CA SER A 20 19.36 6.09 38.86
C SER A 20 20.60 6.99 38.83
N PRO A 21 21.00 7.61 39.96
CA PRO A 21 22.21 8.44 40.02
C PRO A 21 23.48 7.62 39.77
N MET A 22 23.45 6.31 40.06
CA MET A 22 24.57 5.41 39.76
C MET A 22 24.77 5.19 38.25
N VAL A 23 23.72 5.36 37.43
CA VAL A 23 23.83 5.33 35.96
C VAL A 23 24.17 6.72 35.45
N ALA A 24 23.36 7.72 35.81
CA ALA A 24 23.50 9.10 35.33
C ALA A 24 24.87 9.73 35.65
N TYR A 25 25.48 9.37 36.78
CA TYR A 25 26.80 9.90 37.20
C TYR A 25 27.94 8.89 37.06
N SER A 26 27.71 7.78 36.35
CA SER A 26 28.78 6.86 35.98
C SER A 26 29.73 7.50 34.96
N GLN A 27 30.85 6.84 34.72
CA GLN A 27 31.84 7.25 33.71
C GLN A 27 31.34 7.23 32.26
N TYR A 28 30.16 6.64 31.99
CA TYR A 28 29.55 6.59 30.65
C TYR A 28 28.47 7.67 30.43
N HIS A 29 28.20 8.46 31.46
CA HIS A 29 27.21 9.53 31.47
C HIS A 29 27.81 10.81 32.09
N TRP A 30 26.99 11.85 32.22
CA TRP A 30 27.45 13.16 32.66
C TRP A 30 27.42 13.29 34.18
N HIS A 31 28.57 13.13 34.86
CA HIS A 31 28.68 13.30 36.31
C HIS A 31 28.24 14.73 36.73
N TYR A 32 27.57 14.86 37.87
CA TYR A 32 27.06 16.15 38.40
C TYR A 32 28.13 17.22 38.68
N ASN A 33 29.41 16.85 38.63
CA ASN A 33 30.53 17.77 38.88
C ASN A 33 31.10 18.36 37.57
N LEU A 34 30.66 17.87 36.41
CA LEU A 34 31.02 18.41 35.10
C LEU A 34 30.15 19.65 34.77
N PRO A 35 30.57 20.53 33.85
CA PRO A 35 29.73 21.65 33.42
C PRO A 35 28.51 21.13 32.65
N GLN A 36 27.31 21.31 33.20
CA GLN A 36 26.03 20.71 32.75
C GLN A 36 25.45 21.31 31.45
N GLY A 37 26.31 21.69 30.50
CA GLY A 37 25.88 22.22 29.21
C GLY A 37 25.22 21.16 28.32
N MET A 38 24.53 21.62 27.28
CA MET A 38 24.03 20.74 26.22
C MET A 38 25.22 20.15 25.44
N GLU A 39 25.28 18.83 25.30
CA GLU A 39 26.35 18.16 24.54
C GLU A 39 26.35 18.56 23.05
N ARG A 40 25.17 18.50 22.41
CA ARG A 40 24.99 18.84 21.00
C ARG A 40 23.55 19.25 20.68
N PRO A 41 23.33 20.12 19.67
CA PRO A 41 21.99 20.39 19.17
C PRO A 41 21.46 19.20 18.34
N HIS A 42 20.14 18.94 18.42
CA HIS A 42 19.45 17.91 17.62
C HIS A 42 18.33 18.52 16.77
N SER A 43 18.56 18.65 15.46
CA SER A 43 17.58 19.18 14.51
C SER A 43 16.89 18.09 13.67
N VAL A 44 16.28 17.10 14.33
CA VAL A 44 15.72 15.89 13.67
C VAL A 44 14.62 16.23 12.65
N ASN A 45 13.63 17.04 13.05
CA ASN A 45 12.49 17.38 12.16
C ASN A 45 12.89 18.24 10.95
N ARG A 46 14.09 18.86 10.98
CA ARG A 46 14.57 19.72 9.90
C ARG A 46 15.34 18.95 8.82
N THR A 47 15.95 17.81 9.16
CA THR A 47 16.77 17.05 8.21
C THR A 47 15.93 16.16 7.30
N LEU A 48 15.00 15.38 7.86
CA LEU A 48 14.14 14.47 7.10
C LEU A 48 12.70 14.55 7.63
N PRO A 49 11.87 15.49 7.14
CA PRO A 49 10.49 15.60 7.58
C PRO A 49 9.65 14.44 7.04
N ALA A 50 8.85 13.82 7.91
CA ALA A 50 7.86 12.85 7.49
C ALA A 50 6.56 13.56 7.07
N PRO A 51 5.94 13.21 5.92
CA PRO A 51 4.67 13.79 5.52
C PRO A 51 3.55 13.38 6.49
N PHE A 52 2.62 14.30 6.77
CA PHE A 52 1.52 14.02 7.68
C PHE A 52 0.52 13.03 7.06
N GLN A 53 0.37 11.86 7.70
CA GLN A 53 -0.63 10.85 7.34
C GLN A 53 -1.30 10.34 8.61
N SER A 54 -2.50 10.84 8.91
CA SER A 54 -3.22 10.45 10.13
C SER A 54 -3.63 8.97 10.11
N MET A 55 -3.72 8.37 11.31
CA MET A 55 -4.30 7.03 11.47
C MET A 55 -5.79 7.03 11.09
N HIS A 56 -6.50 8.08 11.48
CA HIS A 56 -7.91 8.30 11.14
C HIS A 56 -8.05 9.04 9.82
N SER A 57 -9.14 8.80 9.09
CA SER A 57 -9.46 9.58 7.89
C SER A 57 -9.80 11.03 8.26
N SER A 58 -9.49 11.98 7.37
CA SER A 58 -9.97 13.37 7.52
C SER A 58 -11.48 13.43 7.77
N VAL A 59 -11.87 14.21 8.78
CA VAL A 59 -13.25 14.38 9.23
C VAL A 59 -14.02 15.29 8.28
N ASN A 60 -13.38 16.36 7.80
CA ASN A 60 -14.05 17.44 7.06
C ASN A 60 -14.04 17.27 5.54
N LYS A 61 -13.38 16.25 5.00
CA LYS A 61 -13.34 16.03 3.54
C LYS A 61 -14.76 15.82 2.98
N TYR A 62 -15.04 16.39 1.81
CA TYR A 62 -16.26 16.05 1.07
C TYR A 62 -16.19 14.56 0.66
N ARG A 63 -17.15 13.76 1.14
CA ARG A 63 -17.19 12.30 0.92
C ARG A 63 -18.15 11.94 -0.21
N GLY A 64 -18.04 12.63 -1.33
CA GLY A 64 -18.88 12.43 -2.52
C GLY A 64 -18.15 12.93 -3.77
N VAL A 65 -18.80 12.77 -4.92
CA VAL A 65 -18.34 13.36 -6.19
C VAL A 65 -18.84 14.79 -6.23
N TRP A 66 -17.93 15.76 -6.26
CA TRP A 66 -18.30 17.16 -6.34
C TRP A 66 -18.64 17.50 -7.79
N VAL A 67 -19.85 17.98 -8.01
CA VAL A 67 -20.31 18.45 -9.32
C VAL A 67 -20.42 19.97 -9.21
N PRO A 68 -19.47 20.75 -9.73
CA PRO A 68 -19.55 22.21 -9.68
C PRO A 68 -20.75 22.66 -10.52
N ASN A 69 -21.38 23.76 -10.08
CA ASN A 69 -22.44 24.40 -10.85
C ASN A 69 -21.84 25.58 -11.60
N GLU A 70 -21.64 25.42 -12.91
CA GLU A 70 -20.99 26.41 -13.77
C GLU A 70 -22.01 27.25 -14.56
N MET A 71 -23.25 27.34 -14.08
CA MET A 71 -24.27 28.20 -14.68
C MET A 71 -23.96 29.68 -14.47
N ASP A 72 -24.27 30.51 -15.48
CA ASP A 72 -24.24 31.97 -15.34
C ASP A 72 -25.21 32.44 -14.25
N LEU A 73 -24.85 33.54 -13.59
CA LEU A 73 -25.58 34.16 -12.48
C LEU A 73 -27.02 34.51 -12.85
N SER A 74 -27.26 34.90 -14.11
CA SER A 74 -28.61 35.21 -14.61
C SER A 74 -29.54 34.00 -14.51
N PHE A 75 -29.10 32.84 -15.01
CA PHE A 75 -29.86 31.59 -14.94
C PHE A 75 -29.91 31.00 -13.55
N LEU A 76 -28.88 31.20 -12.72
CA LEU A 76 -28.90 30.78 -11.31
C LEU A 76 -30.06 31.44 -10.54
N VAL A 77 -30.29 32.74 -10.78
CA VAL A 77 -31.41 33.47 -10.18
C VAL A 77 -32.73 33.09 -10.83
N ALA A 78 -32.79 33.03 -12.16
CA ALA A 78 -34.03 32.72 -12.87
C ALA A 78 -34.57 31.30 -12.58
N LEU A 79 -33.67 30.32 -12.45
CA LEU A 79 -34.01 28.91 -12.19
C LEU A 79 -33.93 28.54 -10.71
N GLU A 80 -33.73 29.50 -9.80
CA GLU A 80 -33.60 29.25 -8.36
C GLU A 80 -34.72 28.35 -7.79
N PRO A 81 -36.03 28.54 -8.12
CA PRO A 81 -37.09 27.69 -7.60
C PRO A 81 -36.93 26.21 -7.98
N GLN A 82 -36.34 25.95 -9.15
CA GLN A 82 -36.07 24.60 -9.67
C GLN A 82 -34.75 24.06 -9.09
N LEU A 83 -33.70 24.88 -9.07
CA LEU A 83 -32.39 24.51 -8.55
C LEU A 83 -32.40 24.23 -7.04
N LYS A 84 -33.30 24.85 -6.28
CA LYS A 84 -33.49 24.59 -4.83
C LYS A 84 -33.94 23.16 -4.55
N LYS A 85 -34.59 22.50 -5.51
CA LYS A 85 -34.99 21.09 -5.42
C LYS A 85 -33.84 20.12 -5.68
N LEU A 86 -32.72 20.62 -6.20
CA LEU A 86 -31.55 19.86 -6.59
C LEU A 86 -30.41 19.95 -5.57
N PRO A 87 -29.44 19.02 -5.60
CA PRO A 87 -28.28 19.05 -4.71
C PRO A 87 -27.42 20.31 -4.89
N HIS A 88 -27.40 21.15 -3.86
CA HIS A 88 -26.48 22.28 -3.73
C HIS A 88 -25.47 22.03 -2.60
N GLY A 89 -24.56 22.98 -2.34
CA GLY A 89 -23.40 22.83 -1.45
C GLY A 89 -23.65 21.97 -0.20
N ARG A 90 -23.13 20.73 -0.20
CA ARG A 90 -23.25 19.72 0.88
C ARG A 90 -24.67 19.36 1.33
N CYS A 91 -25.70 19.80 0.63
CA CYS A 91 -27.10 19.50 0.92
C CYS A 91 -27.69 18.63 -0.19
N VAL A 92 -28.49 17.64 0.22
CA VAL A 92 -29.19 16.75 -0.71
C VAL A 92 -30.68 16.83 -0.40
N PRO A 93 -31.45 17.63 -1.15
CA PRO A 93 -32.91 17.67 -1.02
C PRO A 93 -33.52 16.30 -1.31
N ARG A 94 -34.74 16.06 -0.77
CA ARG A 94 -35.46 14.79 -0.91
C ARG A 94 -36.57 14.83 -1.96
N THR A 95 -36.59 15.84 -2.82
CA THR A 95 -37.58 15.99 -3.89
C THR A 95 -37.60 14.74 -4.78
N PRO A 96 -38.76 14.16 -5.13
CA PRO A 96 -38.83 12.98 -5.97
C PRO A 96 -38.19 13.22 -7.36
N VAL A 97 -37.48 12.22 -7.89
CA VAL A 97 -36.82 12.32 -9.22
C VAL A 97 -37.82 12.67 -10.32
N GLU A 98 -39.01 12.07 -10.29
CA GLU A 98 -40.05 12.28 -11.32
C GLU A 98 -40.46 13.75 -11.46
N GLU A 99 -40.60 14.47 -10.34
CA GLU A 99 -40.92 15.89 -10.33
C GLU A 99 -39.80 16.69 -11.02
N VAL A 100 -38.56 16.50 -10.58
CA VAL A 100 -37.38 17.20 -11.11
C VAL A 100 -37.19 16.95 -12.61
N VAL A 101 -37.35 15.70 -13.06
CA VAL A 101 -37.25 15.34 -14.48
C VAL A 101 -38.38 15.97 -15.27
N SER A 102 -39.62 15.94 -14.75
CA SER A 102 -40.77 16.53 -15.44
C SER A 102 -40.68 18.05 -15.57
N GLU A 103 -40.06 18.73 -14.60
CA GLU A 103 -39.86 20.17 -14.65
C GLU A 103 -38.76 20.55 -15.64
N PHE A 104 -37.68 19.77 -15.66
CA PHE A 104 -36.63 19.94 -16.66
C PHE A 104 -37.18 19.78 -18.07
N THR A 105 -37.91 18.70 -18.37
CA THR A 105 -38.44 18.48 -19.73
C THR A 105 -39.41 19.57 -20.17
N LYS A 106 -40.20 20.15 -19.25
CA LYS A 106 -41.12 21.26 -19.52
C LYS A 106 -40.41 22.59 -19.78
N LEU A 107 -39.37 22.91 -19.01
CA LEU A 107 -38.73 24.24 -19.02
C LEU A 107 -37.49 24.32 -19.91
N THR A 108 -36.84 23.19 -20.21
CA THR A 108 -35.64 23.13 -21.06
C THR A 108 -35.83 23.80 -22.44
N PRO A 109 -36.96 23.63 -23.14
CA PRO A 109 -37.17 24.28 -24.43
C PRO A 109 -37.21 25.81 -24.37
N LEU A 110 -37.47 26.40 -23.19
CA LEU A 110 -37.57 27.85 -22.99
C LEU A 110 -36.21 28.53 -22.78
N ILE A 111 -35.18 27.75 -22.51
CA ILE A 111 -33.82 28.24 -22.31
C ILE A 111 -33.10 28.12 -23.66
N GLU A 112 -32.43 29.16 -24.12
CA GLU A 112 -31.63 29.10 -25.37
C GLU A 112 -30.16 28.74 -25.10
N ASP A 113 -29.68 28.96 -23.87
CA ASP A 113 -28.30 28.67 -23.45
C ASP A 113 -28.08 27.16 -23.23
N GLN A 114 -27.11 26.59 -23.94
CA GLN A 114 -26.77 25.18 -23.87
C GLN A 114 -25.92 24.82 -22.64
N GLU A 115 -25.02 25.71 -22.21
CA GLU A 115 -24.18 25.50 -21.03
C GLU A 115 -25.05 25.51 -19.77
N ALA A 116 -26.03 26.42 -19.70
CA ALA A 116 -27.00 26.47 -18.63
C ALA A 116 -27.85 25.18 -18.54
N LYS A 117 -28.28 24.64 -19.69
CA LYS A 117 -29.00 23.36 -19.75
C LYS A 117 -28.13 22.20 -19.28
N ASP A 118 -26.90 22.11 -19.77
CA ASP A 118 -25.99 21.01 -19.45
C ASP A 118 -25.57 21.04 -17.97
N ALA A 119 -25.38 22.24 -17.38
CA ALA A 119 -25.10 22.40 -15.96
C ALA A 119 -26.32 22.09 -15.06
N TRP A 120 -27.53 22.51 -15.46
CA TRP A 120 -28.76 22.11 -14.76
C TRP A 120 -28.94 20.58 -14.83
N LEU A 121 -28.74 20.01 -16.00
CA LEU A 121 -28.84 18.57 -16.23
C LEU A 121 -27.82 17.79 -15.40
N ALA A 122 -26.58 18.28 -15.25
CA ALA A 122 -25.57 17.69 -14.37
C ALA A 122 -26.06 17.58 -12.92
N LYS A 123 -26.81 18.58 -12.43
CA LYS A 123 -27.42 18.54 -11.08
C LYS A 123 -28.55 17.52 -10.98
N ILE A 124 -29.34 17.35 -12.03
CA ILE A 124 -30.38 16.31 -12.11
C ILE A 124 -29.72 14.93 -12.07
N PHE A 125 -28.66 14.68 -12.84
CA PHE A 125 -27.89 13.44 -12.79
C PHE A 125 -27.33 13.16 -11.39
N GLN A 126 -26.77 14.17 -10.73
CA GLN A 126 -26.27 14.05 -9.36
C GLN A 126 -27.39 13.65 -8.39
N HIS A 127 -28.58 14.25 -8.53
CA HIS A 127 -29.77 13.94 -7.74
C HIS A 127 -30.26 12.49 -7.95
N CYS A 128 -30.38 12.07 -9.21
CA CYS A 128 -30.70 10.70 -9.59
C CYS A 128 -29.70 9.70 -8.98
N GLY A 129 -28.41 10.02 -8.99
CA GLY A 129 -27.37 9.23 -8.35
C GLY A 129 -27.54 9.09 -6.83
N PHE A 130 -27.93 10.16 -6.12
CA PHE A 130 -28.22 10.07 -4.69
C PHE A 130 -29.45 9.20 -4.39
N GLN A 131 -30.49 9.27 -5.23
CA GLN A 131 -31.70 8.45 -5.10
C GLN A 131 -31.56 7.05 -5.70
N ARG A 132 -30.41 6.74 -6.34
CA ARG A 132 -30.11 5.45 -7.00
C ARG A 132 -31.11 5.11 -8.12
N LYS A 133 -31.63 6.12 -8.80
CA LYS A 133 -32.53 5.98 -9.95
C LYS A 133 -31.69 6.11 -11.22
N GLY A 134 -31.27 4.97 -11.77
CA GLY A 134 -30.43 4.92 -12.97
C GLY A 134 -31.23 5.12 -14.25
N ASP A 135 -32.37 4.46 -14.37
CA ASP A 135 -33.14 4.42 -15.62
C ASP A 135 -33.62 5.82 -16.05
N PRO A 136 -34.23 6.65 -15.18
CA PRO A 136 -34.63 8.01 -15.56
C PRO A 136 -33.45 8.92 -15.94
N ALA A 137 -32.29 8.68 -15.32
CA ALA A 137 -31.07 9.41 -15.70
C ALA A 137 -30.61 8.99 -17.10
N MET A 138 -30.64 7.71 -17.40
CA MET A 138 -30.21 7.21 -18.71
C MET A 138 -31.19 7.55 -19.83
N GLU A 139 -32.48 7.65 -19.56
CA GLU A 139 -33.46 8.21 -20.50
C GLU A 139 -33.13 9.66 -20.85
N LEU A 140 -32.79 10.51 -19.87
CA LEU A 140 -32.33 11.87 -20.12
C LEU A 140 -31.02 11.91 -20.93
N TRP A 141 -30.10 10.99 -20.66
CA TRP A 141 -28.87 10.85 -21.44
C TRP A 141 -29.16 10.53 -22.90
N GLU A 142 -30.01 9.53 -23.16
CA GLU A 142 -30.39 9.10 -24.51
C GLU A 142 -31.12 10.23 -25.28
N LEU A 143 -31.94 11.02 -24.59
CA LEU A 143 -32.71 12.11 -25.21
C LEU A 143 -31.88 13.37 -25.49
N TYR A 144 -31.07 13.84 -24.53
CA TYR A 144 -30.46 15.17 -24.59
C TYR A 144 -28.94 15.17 -24.82
N CYS A 145 -28.25 14.09 -24.45
CA CYS A 145 -26.78 14.07 -24.42
C CYS A 145 -26.18 13.18 -25.50
N ARG A 146 -26.66 11.93 -25.63
CA ARG A 146 -26.11 10.94 -26.57
C ARG A 146 -26.09 11.44 -28.02
N PRO A 147 -27.16 12.04 -28.58
CA PRO A 147 -27.15 12.49 -29.98
C PRO A 147 -26.09 13.57 -30.24
N ARG A 148 -25.77 14.38 -29.23
CA ARG A 148 -24.79 15.49 -29.33
C ARG A 148 -23.36 15.02 -29.11
N PHE A 149 -23.13 14.17 -28.12
CA PHE A 149 -21.79 13.84 -27.64
C PHE A 149 -21.25 12.49 -28.14
N MET A 150 -22.11 11.47 -28.25
CA MET A 150 -21.67 10.15 -28.73
C MET A 150 -21.73 10.06 -30.25
N ASP A 151 -22.88 10.49 -30.81
CA ASP A 151 -23.16 10.43 -32.24
C ASP A 151 -22.71 11.71 -32.96
N GLY A 152 -22.64 12.82 -32.21
CA GLY A 152 -22.15 14.11 -32.69
C GLY A 152 -20.66 14.36 -32.42
N THR A 153 -20.23 15.60 -32.63
CA THR A 153 -18.83 16.04 -32.45
C THR A 153 -18.64 16.96 -31.24
N GLU A 154 -19.72 17.28 -30.52
CA GLU A 154 -19.65 18.18 -29.37
C GLU A 154 -18.91 17.52 -28.21
N LYS A 155 -18.15 18.33 -27.47
CA LYS A 155 -17.47 17.91 -26.25
C LYS A 155 -18.33 18.28 -25.04
N PRO A 156 -18.78 17.32 -24.22
CA PRO A 156 -19.58 17.60 -23.03
C PRO A 156 -18.74 18.25 -21.94
N SER A 157 -19.35 19.01 -21.03
CA SER A 157 -18.65 19.56 -19.88
C SER A 157 -18.23 18.48 -18.87
N LEU A 158 -17.08 18.67 -18.21
CA LEU A 158 -16.58 17.75 -17.18
C LEU A 158 -17.58 17.52 -16.02
N PRO A 159 -18.30 18.55 -15.52
CA PRO A 159 -19.28 18.37 -14.45
C PRO A 159 -20.42 17.45 -14.88
N LEU A 160 -20.89 17.58 -16.13
CA LEU A 160 -21.94 16.73 -16.69
C LEU A 160 -21.49 15.27 -16.76
N ILE A 161 -20.31 15.00 -17.32
CA ILE A 161 -19.76 13.63 -17.41
C ILE A 161 -19.54 13.01 -16.02
N SER A 162 -19.00 13.79 -15.09
CA SER A 162 -18.79 13.32 -13.72
C SER A 162 -20.11 12.94 -13.04
N ALA A 163 -21.15 13.75 -13.24
CA ALA A 163 -22.48 13.48 -12.70
C ALA A 163 -23.15 12.25 -13.34
N ILE A 164 -23.04 12.08 -14.66
CA ILE A 164 -23.58 10.91 -15.36
C ILE A 164 -22.89 9.63 -14.90
N LEU A 165 -21.56 9.60 -14.90
CA LEU A 165 -20.79 8.45 -14.44
C LEU A 165 -21.07 8.14 -12.96
N PHE A 166 -21.27 9.17 -12.11
CA PHE A 166 -21.69 9.00 -10.73
C PHE A 166 -23.09 8.38 -10.62
N ALA A 167 -24.05 8.84 -11.43
CA ALA A 167 -25.40 8.29 -11.46
C ALA A 167 -25.38 6.81 -11.86
N CYS A 168 -24.70 6.47 -12.96
CA CYS A 168 -24.51 5.09 -13.40
C CYS A 168 -23.85 4.22 -12.32
N SER A 169 -22.81 4.74 -11.66
CA SER A 169 -22.10 4.03 -10.59
C SER A 169 -22.98 3.76 -9.36
N LYS A 170 -23.95 4.62 -9.07
CA LYS A 170 -24.82 4.48 -7.89
C LYS A 170 -25.97 3.52 -8.12
N SER A 171 -26.49 3.47 -9.34
CA SER A 171 -27.54 2.54 -9.78
C SER A 171 -26.99 1.18 -10.25
N ASN A 172 -25.67 1.05 -10.43
CA ASN A 172 -25.04 -0.07 -11.12
C ASN A 172 -25.55 -0.24 -12.56
N HIS A 173 -25.80 0.86 -13.28
CA HIS A 173 -26.25 0.82 -14.68
C HIS A 173 -25.11 0.45 -15.64
N VAL A 174 -25.37 -0.31 -16.71
CA VAL A 174 -24.35 -0.84 -17.66
C VAL A 174 -23.84 0.21 -18.65
N GLY A 175 -24.60 1.27 -18.91
CA GLY A 175 -24.25 2.35 -19.84
C GLY A 175 -23.02 3.20 -19.45
N TRP A 176 -22.34 2.90 -18.34
CA TRP A 176 -21.13 3.63 -17.92
C TRP A 176 -19.95 3.39 -18.85
N LYS A 177 -19.80 2.19 -19.43
CA LYS A 177 -18.58 1.75 -20.12
C LYS A 177 -18.28 2.60 -21.35
N ALA A 178 -19.25 2.76 -22.25
CA ALA A 178 -19.09 3.58 -23.46
C ALA A 178 -18.77 5.06 -23.15
N ILE A 179 -19.37 5.60 -22.08
CA ILE A 179 -19.10 6.98 -21.63
C ILE A 179 -17.68 7.09 -21.08
N PHE A 180 -17.24 6.10 -20.30
CA PHE A 180 -15.90 6.06 -19.73
C PHE A 180 -14.82 5.90 -20.81
N GLU A 181 -15.02 5.04 -21.81
CA GLU A 181 -14.08 4.85 -22.93
C GLU A 181 -13.89 6.14 -23.73
N LYS A 182 -14.95 6.93 -23.92
CA LYS A 182 -14.85 8.28 -24.52
C LYS A 182 -14.09 9.28 -23.66
N CYS A 183 -13.91 9.04 -22.35
CA CYS A 183 -13.15 9.92 -21.47
C CYS A 183 -11.64 9.68 -21.51
N LEU A 184 -11.18 8.59 -22.13
CA LEU A 184 -9.76 8.22 -22.23
C LEU A 184 -8.98 9.22 -23.10
N LYS A 185 -7.65 9.06 -23.16
CA LYS A 185 -6.71 9.93 -23.90
C LYS A 185 -7.12 10.22 -25.35
N HIS A 186 -7.68 9.24 -26.05
CA HIS A 186 -8.07 9.37 -27.46
C HIS A 186 -9.46 10.02 -27.68
N GLY A 187 -10.20 10.29 -26.60
CA GLY A 187 -11.51 10.94 -26.64
C GLY A 187 -11.47 12.33 -25.99
N TRP A 188 -12.36 12.55 -25.03
CA TRP A 188 -12.48 13.82 -24.31
C TRP A 188 -11.33 14.10 -23.32
N ASN A 189 -10.55 13.07 -22.97
CA ASN A 189 -9.40 13.16 -22.06
C ASN A 189 -9.76 13.75 -20.69
N TYR A 190 -10.83 13.24 -20.06
CA TYR A 190 -11.32 13.71 -18.76
C TYR A 190 -10.84 12.89 -17.57
N THR A 191 -10.30 11.70 -17.81
CA THR A 191 -9.83 10.79 -16.76
C THR A 191 -8.80 11.40 -15.79
N PRO A 192 -7.86 12.28 -16.18
CA PRO A 192 -6.93 12.90 -15.23
C PRO A 192 -7.61 13.85 -14.24
N HIS A 193 -8.81 14.33 -14.55
CA HIS A 193 -9.56 15.30 -13.75
C HIS A 193 -10.57 14.65 -12.80
N PHE A 194 -10.65 13.32 -12.76
CA PHE A 194 -11.57 12.62 -11.86
C PHE A 194 -11.06 12.57 -10.42
N ASP A 195 -11.90 13.02 -9.49
CA ASP A 195 -11.62 12.93 -8.06
C ASP A 195 -11.55 11.47 -7.55
N THR A 196 -10.86 11.25 -6.44
CA THR A 196 -10.79 9.92 -5.78
C THR A 196 -12.15 9.26 -5.49
N PRO A 197 -13.21 9.99 -5.09
CA PRO A 197 -14.56 9.42 -4.92
C PRO A 197 -15.21 8.94 -6.22
N GLN A 198 -14.83 9.52 -7.37
CA GLN A 198 -15.31 9.09 -8.69
C GLN A 198 -14.80 7.68 -8.99
N TRP A 199 -13.48 7.48 -8.92
CA TRP A 199 -12.84 6.17 -9.04
C TRP A 199 -13.39 5.14 -8.04
N SER A 200 -13.58 5.57 -6.78
CA SER A 200 -14.15 4.70 -5.74
C SER A 200 -15.59 4.28 -6.03
N SER A 201 -16.37 5.10 -6.74
CA SER A 201 -17.76 4.80 -7.10
C SER A 201 -17.80 3.86 -8.31
N LEU A 202 -17.00 4.15 -9.34
CA LEU A 202 -16.85 3.32 -10.54
C LEU A 202 -16.41 1.90 -10.18
N LEU A 203 -15.26 1.73 -9.51
CA LEU A 203 -14.75 0.41 -9.11
C LEU A 203 -15.77 -0.42 -8.33
N LYS A 204 -16.50 0.23 -7.42
CA LYS A 204 -17.52 -0.46 -6.61
C LYS A 204 -18.72 -0.90 -7.43
N SER A 205 -19.13 -0.11 -8.42
CA SER A 205 -20.23 -0.43 -9.33
C SER A 205 -19.87 -1.60 -10.21
N VAL A 206 -18.73 -1.50 -10.89
CA VAL A 206 -18.23 -2.51 -11.85
C VAL A 206 -17.98 -3.84 -11.13
N GLY A 207 -17.37 -3.82 -9.95
CA GLY A 207 -17.21 -5.02 -9.13
C GLY A 207 -18.51 -5.68 -8.66
N ARG A 208 -19.62 -4.93 -8.59
CA ARG A 208 -20.95 -5.51 -8.30
C ARG A 208 -21.63 -6.07 -9.53
N GLN A 209 -21.36 -5.49 -10.70
CA GLN A 209 -21.84 -6.00 -11.98
C GLN A 209 -21.12 -7.29 -12.38
N GLY A 210 -19.91 -7.51 -11.87
CA GLY A 210 -19.09 -8.67 -12.25
C GLY A 210 -18.36 -8.46 -13.58
N ASP A 211 -18.19 -7.21 -14.02
CA ASP A 211 -17.50 -6.87 -15.27
C ASP A 211 -15.98 -6.81 -15.04
N GLU A 212 -15.31 -7.93 -15.26
CA GLU A 212 -13.88 -8.09 -14.99
C GLU A 212 -13.01 -7.25 -15.95
N GLU A 213 -13.40 -7.15 -17.21
CA GLU A 213 -12.75 -6.30 -18.20
C GLU A 213 -12.88 -4.82 -17.84
N GLY A 214 -14.06 -4.41 -17.37
CA GLY A 214 -14.28 -3.06 -16.85
C GLY A 214 -13.41 -2.78 -15.62
N VAL A 215 -13.19 -3.76 -14.74
CA VAL A 215 -12.26 -3.62 -13.61
C VAL A 215 -10.84 -3.40 -14.12
N GLN A 216 -10.39 -4.21 -15.08
CA GLN A 216 -9.06 -4.06 -15.68
C GLN A 216 -8.89 -2.67 -16.31
N LEU A 217 -9.82 -2.26 -17.17
CA LEU A 217 -9.82 -0.96 -17.86
C LEU A 217 -9.69 0.20 -16.87
N ILE A 218 -10.48 0.20 -15.80
CA ILE A 218 -10.43 1.25 -14.78
C ILE A 218 -9.09 1.24 -14.03
N LEU A 219 -8.57 0.06 -13.68
CA LEU A 219 -7.30 -0.04 -12.95
C LEU A 219 -6.12 0.42 -13.82
N GLU A 220 -6.06 0.03 -15.09
CA GLU A 220 -5.05 0.48 -16.04
C GLU A 220 -5.06 2.00 -16.18
N GLU A 221 -6.24 2.58 -16.41
CA GLU A 221 -6.39 4.01 -16.58
C GLU A 221 -6.02 4.77 -15.30
N MET A 222 -6.43 4.28 -14.12
CA MET A 222 -6.08 4.90 -12.84
C MET A 222 -4.56 4.98 -12.60
N LEU A 223 -3.82 3.96 -13.03
CA LEU A 223 -2.36 3.94 -12.92
C LEU A 223 -1.73 4.94 -13.91
N ASP A 224 -2.22 4.96 -15.14
CA ASP A 224 -1.74 5.82 -16.21
C ASP A 224 -1.96 7.32 -15.92
N VAL A 225 -3.12 7.68 -15.37
CA VAL A 225 -3.43 9.07 -14.97
C VAL A 225 -2.90 9.44 -13.58
N GLN A 226 -2.14 8.55 -12.94
CA GLN A 226 -1.54 8.77 -11.61
C GLN A 226 -2.57 9.10 -10.52
N ALA A 227 -3.70 8.40 -10.50
CA ALA A 227 -4.69 8.54 -9.43
C ALA A 227 -4.09 8.17 -8.07
N ASP A 228 -4.58 8.79 -6.98
CA ASP A 228 -4.11 8.52 -5.61
C ASP A 228 -4.61 7.14 -5.10
N LEU A 229 -3.93 6.07 -5.54
CA LEU A 229 -4.28 4.67 -5.31
C LEU A 229 -4.46 4.34 -3.82
N ASP A 230 -3.59 4.88 -2.97
CA ASP A 230 -3.62 4.59 -1.54
C ASP A 230 -4.82 5.23 -0.84
N ARG A 231 -5.31 6.38 -1.34
CA ARG A 231 -6.47 7.08 -0.77
C ARG A 231 -7.83 6.65 -1.31
N ILE A 232 -7.88 5.85 -2.38
CA ILE A 232 -9.13 5.22 -2.85
C ILE A 232 -9.77 4.39 -1.74
N THR A 233 -11.09 4.29 -1.65
CA THR A 233 -11.67 3.54 -0.54
C THR A 233 -11.31 2.04 -0.62
N ALA A 234 -10.76 1.45 0.44
CA ALA A 234 -10.38 0.03 0.43
C ALA A 234 -11.56 -0.88 0.04
N ARG A 235 -12.77 -0.51 0.49
CA ARG A 235 -14.02 -1.19 0.16
C ARG A 235 -14.32 -1.26 -1.33
N SER A 236 -14.06 -0.20 -2.11
CA SER A 236 -14.32 -0.23 -3.55
C SER A 236 -13.33 -1.13 -4.29
N ILE A 237 -12.05 -1.06 -3.92
CA ILE A 237 -11.00 -1.92 -4.49
C ILE A 237 -11.32 -3.39 -4.19
N VAL A 238 -11.63 -3.75 -2.95
CA VAL A 238 -11.93 -5.14 -2.59
C VAL A 238 -13.13 -5.68 -3.38
N ILE A 239 -14.20 -4.90 -3.53
CA ILE A 239 -15.38 -5.32 -4.31
C ILE A 239 -15.01 -5.52 -5.79
N ALA A 240 -14.21 -4.63 -6.37
CA ALA A 240 -13.74 -4.77 -7.76
C ALA A 240 -12.86 -6.01 -7.94
N LEU A 241 -11.86 -6.19 -7.08
CA LEU A 241 -10.95 -7.32 -7.13
C LEU A 241 -11.67 -8.67 -6.89
N ASN A 242 -12.70 -8.69 -6.06
CA ASN A 242 -13.49 -9.90 -5.80
C ASN A 242 -14.28 -10.38 -7.03
N ALA A 243 -14.56 -9.50 -7.99
CA ALA A 243 -15.27 -9.87 -9.21
C ALA A 243 -14.40 -10.69 -10.18
N VAL A 244 -13.07 -10.58 -10.10
CA VAL A 244 -12.14 -11.16 -11.08
C VAL A 244 -11.99 -12.67 -10.90
N LYS A 245 -12.35 -13.44 -11.92
CA LYS A 245 -12.23 -14.90 -11.99
C LYS A 245 -11.41 -15.36 -13.21
N ASP A 246 -11.35 -14.55 -14.26
CA ASP A 246 -10.55 -14.81 -15.46
C ASP A 246 -9.05 -14.90 -15.12
N ALA A 247 -8.37 -15.88 -15.72
CA ALA A 247 -6.98 -16.18 -15.40
C ALA A 247 -6.00 -15.12 -15.91
N ALA A 248 -6.26 -14.49 -17.06
CA ALA A 248 -5.41 -13.44 -17.61
C ALA A 248 -5.54 -12.16 -16.77
N ILE A 249 -6.78 -11.76 -16.46
CA ILE A 249 -7.07 -10.58 -15.62
C ILE A 249 -6.55 -10.80 -14.20
N TYR A 250 -6.66 -12.02 -13.66
CA TYR A 250 -6.06 -12.38 -12.39
C TYR A 250 -4.55 -12.11 -12.36
N ASN A 251 -3.82 -12.52 -13.40
CA ASN A 251 -2.38 -12.29 -13.49
C ASN A 251 -2.03 -10.80 -13.66
N PHE A 252 -2.85 -10.03 -14.37
CA PHE A 252 -2.75 -8.57 -14.39
C PHE A 252 -2.89 -8.00 -12.97
N VAL A 253 -3.92 -8.39 -12.23
CA VAL A 253 -4.17 -7.92 -10.86
C VAL A 253 -3.01 -8.23 -9.92
N LYS A 254 -2.37 -9.41 -10.03
CA LYS A 254 -1.18 -9.72 -9.21
C LYS A 254 -0.07 -8.70 -9.38
N LYS A 255 0.22 -8.33 -10.63
CA LYS A 255 1.22 -7.30 -10.96
C LYS A 255 0.74 -5.94 -10.47
N TYR A 256 -0.53 -5.62 -10.70
CA TYR A 256 -1.13 -4.35 -10.31
C TYR A 256 -1.07 -4.09 -8.80
N LEU A 257 -1.25 -5.13 -7.98
CA LEU A 257 -1.25 -4.99 -6.51
C LEU A 257 0.06 -4.40 -5.95
N PHE A 258 1.19 -4.55 -6.66
CA PHE A 258 2.48 -3.98 -6.24
C PHE A 258 2.54 -2.45 -6.31
N HIS A 259 1.61 -1.79 -7.02
CA HIS A 259 1.50 -0.34 -7.06
C HIS A 259 0.90 0.26 -5.79
N PHE A 260 0.27 -0.54 -4.92
CA PHE A 260 -0.23 -0.06 -3.63
C PHE A 260 0.89 0.01 -2.57
N GLY A 261 0.78 1.02 -1.71
CA GLY A 261 1.66 1.20 -0.56
C GLY A 261 1.44 0.13 0.52
N GLU A 262 2.44 -0.08 1.38
CA GLU A 262 2.43 -1.11 2.41
C GLU A 262 1.19 -1.03 3.34
N ARG A 263 0.91 0.19 3.86
CA ARG A 263 -0.26 0.44 4.71
C ARG A 263 -1.55 0.10 3.97
N LYS A 264 -1.65 0.45 2.69
CA LYS A 264 -2.83 0.21 1.88
C LYS A 264 -3.09 -1.28 1.71
N VAL A 265 -2.06 -2.03 1.33
CA VAL A 265 -2.12 -3.50 1.17
C VAL A 265 -2.57 -4.18 2.46
N LYS A 266 -2.05 -3.76 3.62
CA LYS A 266 -2.51 -4.25 4.93
C LYS A 266 -4.01 -4.05 5.13
N PHE A 267 -4.52 -2.84 4.85
CA PHE A 267 -5.93 -2.54 4.98
C PHE A 267 -6.81 -3.18 3.89
N LEU A 268 -6.28 -3.48 2.71
CA LEU A 268 -6.99 -4.30 1.70
C LEU A 268 -7.26 -5.70 2.24
N ARG A 269 -6.24 -6.37 2.81
CA ARG A 269 -6.41 -7.67 3.47
C ARG A 269 -7.46 -7.60 4.59
N ILE A 270 -7.31 -6.67 5.54
CA ILE A 270 -8.25 -6.52 6.67
C ILE A 270 -9.68 -6.28 6.16
N THR A 271 -9.84 -5.40 5.17
CA THR A 271 -11.15 -5.07 4.60
C THR A 271 -11.75 -6.28 3.88
N TYR A 272 -10.96 -7.05 3.14
CA TYR A 272 -11.45 -8.25 2.47
C TYR A 272 -11.93 -9.29 3.49
N SER A 273 -11.11 -9.61 4.49
CA SER A 273 -11.48 -10.55 5.57
C SER A 273 -12.75 -10.12 6.32
N ASP A 274 -12.90 -8.82 6.62
CA ASP A 274 -14.08 -8.28 7.29
C ASP A 274 -15.33 -8.37 6.40
N LEU A 275 -15.24 -7.96 5.12
CA LEU A 275 -16.40 -7.93 4.21
C LEU A 275 -16.96 -9.32 3.85
N ARG A 276 -16.13 -10.38 3.91
CA ARG A 276 -16.59 -11.77 3.76
C ARG A 276 -16.89 -12.47 5.09
N GLY A 277 -16.47 -11.89 6.21
CA GLY A 277 -16.64 -12.42 7.57
C GLY A 277 -17.68 -11.62 8.35
N HIS A 278 -17.30 -11.15 9.54
CA HIS A 278 -18.20 -10.44 10.47
C HIS A 278 -18.87 -9.20 9.86
N GLY A 279 -18.21 -8.53 8.92
CA GLY A 279 -18.69 -7.31 8.25
C GLY A 279 -19.54 -7.55 7.00
N ALA A 280 -19.96 -8.78 6.70
CA ALA A 280 -20.80 -9.08 5.53
C ALA A 280 -22.09 -8.23 5.49
N THR A 281 -22.73 -8.03 6.65
CA THR A 281 -23.95 -7.21 6.82
C THR A 281 -23.74 -5.72 6.53
N LYS A 282 -22.49 -5.25 6.48
CA LYS A 282 -22.21 -3.85 6.12
C LYS A 282 -22.58 -3.59 4.66
N LEU A 283 -22.59 -4.61 3.80
CA LEU A 283 -22.85 -4.49 2.37
C LEU A 283 -24.35 -4.62 2.08
N ARG A 284 -24.87 -3.73 1.22
CA ARG A 284 -26.24 -3.87 0.70
C ARG A 284 -26.42 -5.15 -0.12
N VAL A 285 -25.41 -5.49 -0.92
CA VAL A 285 -25.37 -6.69 -1.74
C VAL A 285 -24.17 -7.49 -1.24
N PRO A 286 -24.35 -8.73 -0.77
CA PRO A 286 -23.26 -9.54 -0.24
C PRO A 286 -22.19 -9.79 -1.31
N LEU A 287 -20.97 -10.09 -0.87
CA LEU A 287 -19.92 -10.54 -1.78
C LEU A 287 -20.23 -11.94 -2.29
N VAL A 288 -19.89 -12.18 -3.56
CA VAL A 288 -19.82 -13.54 -4.12
C VAL A 288 -18.48 -14.15 -3.69
N GLU A 289 -18.47 -15.44 -3.36
CA GLU A 289 -17.26 -16.11 -2.92
C GLU A 289 -16.20 -16.14 -4.04
N ASN A 290 -14.99 -15.71 -3.70
CA ASN A 290 -13.81 -15.77 -4.56
C ASN A 290 -12.57 -16.03 -3.69
N ASP A 291 -12.30 -17.31 -3.44
CA ASP A 291 -11.23 -17.73 -2.55
C ASP A 291 -9.84 -17.50 -3.13
N ALA A 292 -9.69 -17.66 -4.46
CA ALA A 292 -8.42 -17.43 -5.14
C ALA A 292 -7.96 -15.97 -4.99
N MET A 293 -8.87 -15.01 -5.20
CA MET A 293 -8.58 -13.60 -5.03
C MET A 293 -8.37 -13.22 -3.56
N TYR A 294 -9.22 -13.69 -2.66
CA TYR A 294 -9.05 -13.45 -1.23
C TYR A 294 -7.70 -13.95 -0.70
N TYR A 295 -7.35 -15.19 -1.02
CA TYR A 295 -6.08 -15.79 -0.64
C TYR A 295 -4.92 -14.98 -1.22
N HIS A 296 -4.99 -14.59 -2.49
CA HIS A 296 -3.91 -13.83 -3.12
C HIS A 296 -3.72 -12.45 -2.47
N VAL A 297 -4.80 -11.73 -2.12
CA VAL A 297 -4.69 -10.46 -1.39
C VAL A 297 -4.06 -10.67 -0.01
N CYS A 298 -4.40 -11.75 0.69
CA CYS A 298 -3.78 -12.10 1.97
C CYS A 298 -2.29 -12.45 1.83
N TRP A 299 -1.94 -13.23 0.81
CA TRP A 299 -0.57 -13.61 0.47
C TRP A 299 0.27 -12.39 0.08
N HIS A 300 -0.25 -11.52 -0.78
CA HIS A 300 0.42 -10.29 -1.19
C HIS A 300 0.72 -9.39 0.01
N ALA A 301 -0.22 -9.26 0.95
CA ALA A 301 0.04 -8.57 2.20
C ALA A 301 1.12 -9.24 3.07
N SER A 302 1.14 -10.57 3.14
CA SER A 302 2.20 -11.30 3.84
C SER A 302 3.59 -11.07 3.23
N ILE A 303 3.67 -10.91 1.90
CA ILE A 303 4.93 -10.66 1.17
C ILE A 303 5.42 -9.22 1.38
N ARG A 304 4.52 -8.24 1.36
CA ARG A 304 4.87 -6.80 1.41
C ARG A 304 5.16 -6.30 2.82
N LEU A 305 4.56 -6.91 3.85
CA LEU A 305 4.74 -6.48 5.23
C LEU A 305 6.08 -6.98 5.80
N PRO A 306 6.68 -6.25 6.77
CA PRO A 306 7.89 -6.67 7.45
C PRO A 306 7.77 -8.08 8.02
N ARG A 307 8.78 -8.92 7.76
CA ARG A 307 8.84 -10.30 8.25
C ARG A 307 9.23 -10.32 9.72
N GLN A 308 8.49 -11.09 10.50
CA GLN A 308 8.85 -11.41 11.89
C GLN A 308 9.52 -12.78 11.92
N PHE A 309 10.60 -12.89 12.68
CA PHE A 309 11.31 -14.16 12.83
C PHE A 309 10.67 -14.97 13.97
N SER A 310 10.03 -16.08 13.60
CA SER A 310 9.42 -17.03 14.53
C SER A 310 10.16 -18.37 14.43
N PRO A 311 11.34 -18.51 15.09
CA PRO A 311 12.23 -19.65 14.89
C PRO A 311 11.57 -20.97 15.26
N ARG A 312 10.74 -21.00 16.30
CA ARG A 312 10.02 -22.21 16.72
C ARG A 312 9.06 -22.71 15.64
N GLN A 313 8.44 -21.81 14.86
CA GLN A 313 7.55 -22.19 13.77
C GLN A 313 8.36 -22.62 12.53
N LEU A 314 9.45 -21.92 12.23
CA LEU A 314 10.28 -22.21 11.06
C LEU A 314 11.07 -23.52 11.18
N TYR A 315 11.60 -23.79 12.38
CA TYR A 315 12.49 -24.92 12.64
C TYR A 315 11.81 -26.00 13.48
N PHE A 316 10.47 -26.05 13.49
CA PHE A 316 9.72 -27.03 14.29
C PHE A 316 10.15 -28.46 13.97
N ASP A 317 10.26 -28.77 12.67
CA ASP A 317 10.67 -30.09 12.17
C ASP A 317 12.13 -30.12 11.70
N TYR A 318 12.93 -29.11 12.07
CA TYR A 318 14.34 -29.09 11.69
C TYR A 318 15.07 -30.25 12.36
N THR A 319 15.49 -31.21 11.55
CA THR A 319 16.41 -32.27 11.96
C THR A 319 17.80 -31.94 11.44
N PRO A 320 18.82 -31.87 12.31
CA PRO A 320 20.18 -31.73 11.84
C PRO A 320 20.54 -32.99 11.05
N SER A 321 20.98 -32.85 9.80
CA SER A 321 21.42 -33.98 8.99
C SER A 321 22.93 -34.21 9.18
N ALA A 322 23.32 -35.46 9.42
CA ALA A 322 24.71 -35.87 9.57
C ALA A 322 25.43 -36.03 8.22
N PHE A 323 25.15 -35.18 7.23
CA PHE A 323 25.99 -35.04 6.04
C PHE A 323 27.30 -34.30 6.41
N SER A 324 28.06 -34.88 7.35
CA SER A 324 29.51 -34.74 7.58
C SER A 324 29.98 -35.53 8.82
N THR A 325 29.89 -36.85 8.77
CA THR A 325 30.99 -37.70 9.30
C THR A 325 31.66 -38.50 8.19
N ASN A 326 31.47 -38.10 6.93
CA ASN A 326 32.49 -38.30 5.91
C ASN A 326 33.20 -36.96 5.75
N MET A 327 34.51 -36.97 5.93
CA MET A 327 35.37 -35.83 5.64
C MET A 327 35.19 -35.42 4.18
N HIS A 328 34.24 -34.52 3.91
CA HIS A 328 34.41 -33.63 2.77
C HIS A 328 35.60 -32.75 3.13
N SER A 329 36.77 -33.12 2.62
CA SER A 329 37.86 -32.16 2.51
C SER A 329 37.26 -30.94 1.78
N PRO A 330 37.52 -29.70 2.24
CA PRO A 330 37.06 -28.50 1.56
C PRO A 330 37.46 -28.44 0.07
N ASN A 331 38.40 -29.29 -0.34
CA ASN A 331 38.93 -29.40 -1.68
C ASN A 331 38.26 -30.49 -2.52
N ALA A 332 37.43 -31.40 -1.98
CA ALA A 332 36.89 -32.52 -2.78
C ALA A 332 36.14 -32.06 -4.05
N LYS A 333 35.31 -31.00 -3.94
CA LYS A 333 34.66 -30.38 -5.11
C LYS A 333 35.64 -29.69 -6.05
N ILE A 334 36.75 -29.17 -5.54
CA ILE A 334 37.77 -28.47 -6.33
C ILE A 334 38.64 -29.50 -7.06
N ASP A 335 39.04 -30.58 -6.39
CA ASP A 335 39.83 -31.68 -6.95
C ASP A 335 39.07 -32.39 -8.08
N ASP A 336 37.77 -32.63 -7.90
CA ASP A 336 36.92 -33.21 -8.95
C ASP A 336 36.79 -32.26 -10.16
N ILE A 337 36.58 -30.95 -9.92
CA ILE A 337 36.54 -29.94 -11.00
C ILE A 337 37.89 -29.79 -11.71
N VAL A 338 39.00 -29.91 -10.99
CA VAL A 338 40.35 -29.82 -11.55
C VAL A 338 40.68 -31.06 -12.37
N LYS A 339 40.31 -32.26 -11.90
CA LYS A 339 40.46 -33.52 -12.67
C LYS A 339 39.66 -33.49 -13.97
N ASP A 340 38.38 -33.11 -13.91
CA ASP A 340 37.53 -32.99 -15.10
C ASP A 340 38.11 -32.01 -16.13
N LYS A 341 38.68 -30.89 -15.67
CA LYS A 341 39.34 -29.92 -16.57
C LYS A 341 40.64 -30.43 -17.16
N ILE A 342 41.46 -31.14 -16.39
CA ILE A 342 42.72 -31.71 -16.89
C ILE A 342 42.43 -32.79 -17.94
N GLU A 343 41.47 -33.68 -17.70
CA GLU A 343 41.07 -34.70 -18.68
C GLU A 343 40.55 -34.06 -19.97
N LYS A 344 39.74 -33.00 -19.83
CA LYS A 344 39.25 -32.23 -20.97
C LYS A 344 40.38 -31.56 -21.76
N TRP A 345 41.37 -30.97 -21.07
CA TRP A 345 42.52 -30.35 -21.74
C TRP A 345 43.49 -31.36 -22.39
N LYS A 346 43.59 -32.58 -21.85
CA LYS A 346 44.30 -33.69 -22.51
C LYS A 346 43.59 -34.10 -23.81
N LEU A 347 42.27 -34.26 -23.77
CA LEU A 347 41.46 -34.59 -24.95
C LEU A 347 41.52 -33.50 -26.03
N GLU A 348 41.62 -32.23 -25.62
CA GLU A 348 41.75 -31.08 -26.51
C GLU A 348 43.20 -30.88 -27.03
N GLY A 349 44.17 -31.71 -26.62
CA GLY A 349 45.57 -31.64 -27.04
C GLY A 349 46.35 -30.46 -26.46
N LEU A 350 45.80 -29.78 -25.45
CA LEU A 350 46.39 -28.62 -24.78
C LEU A 350 47.40 -29.01 -23.70
N LEU A 351 47.36 -30.27 -23.25
CA LEU A 351 48.25 -30.83 -22.23
C LEU A 351 48.81 -32.18 -22.70
N PRO A 352 50.11 -32.46 -22.49
CA PRO A 352 50.70 -33.77 -22.78
C PRO A 352 49.97 -34.91 -22.06
N GLU A 353 49.85 -36.07 -22.71
CA GLU A 353 49.12 -37.23 -22.17
C GLU A 353 49.69 -37.70 -20.81
N ASP A 354 51.00 -37.55 -20.64
CA ASP A 354 51.78 -37.89 -19.45
C ASP A 354 51.75 -36.82 -18.34
N TYR A 355 51.03 -35.72 -18.53
CA TYR A 355 50.91 -34.70 -17.48
C TYR A 355 50.19 -35.23 -16.24
N VAL A 356 50.87 -35.18 -15.10
CA VAL A 356 50.32 -35.45 -13.77
C VAL A 356 50.31 -34.14 -12.99
N HIS A 357 49.13 -33.71 -12.54
CA HIS A 357 49.03 -32.56 -11.67
C HIS A 357 49.47 -32.96 -10.25
N GLU A 358 50.75 -32.73 -9.94
CA GLU A 358 51.22 -32.79 -8.57
C GLU A 358 50.80 -31.52 -7.85
N ASP A 359 49.76 -31.65 -7.02
CA ASP A 359 49.41 -30.63 -6.03
C ASP A 359 50.59 -30.48 -5.07
N ARG A 360 51.54 -29.59 -5.38
CA ARG A 360 52.38 -28.95 -4.36
C ARG A 360 51.55 -27.91 -3.63
N VAL A 361 50.41 -28.34 -3.09
CA VAL A 361 49.73 -27.59 -2.03
C VAL A 361 50.60 -27.77 -0.81
N TYR A 362 51.28 -26.67 -0.46
CA TYR A 362 51.85 -26.40 0.85
C TYR A 362 51.17 -27.24 1.92
N ASP A 363 51.93 -28.17 2.47
CA ASP A 363 51.58 -28.98 3.61
C ASP A 363 51.11 -28.06 4.75
N ARG A 364 49.78 -27.89 4.88
CA ARG A 364 49.17 -27.01 5.90
C ARG A 364 49.45 -27.49 7.31
N THR A 365 50.06 -28.66 7.49
CA THR A 365 50.61 -29.12 8.77
C THR A 365 51.79 -28.26 9.25
N THR A 366 52.37 -27.42 8.40
CA THR A 366 53.39 -26.42 8.77
C THR A 366 52.86 -24.97 8.88
N ALA A 367 51.64 -24.69 8.44
CA ALA A 367 51.08 -23.31 8.41
C ALA A 367 50.10 -22.97 9.54
N PHE A 368 49.69 -23.94 10.37
CA PHE A 368 48.96 -23.68 11.62
C PHE A 368 49.44 -24.60 12.75
N LYS A 369 50.75 -24.61 13.05
CA LYS A 369 51.08 -24.53 14.48
C LYS A 369 50.50 -23.20 14.91
N ASN A 370 49.55 -23.24 15.85
CA ASN A 370 49.15 -22.07 16.61
C ASN A 370 50.41 -21.26 16.96
N ILE A 371 50.66 -20.19 16.21
CA ILE A 371 51.13 -18.95 16.81
C ILE A 371 49.89 -18.37 17.47
N SER A 372 49.36 -19.09 18.47
CA SER A 372 49.12 -18.38 19.69
C SER A 372 50.51 -17.88 20.07
N ARG A 373 50.75 -16.60 19.78
CA ARG A 373 51.47 -15.82 20.77
C ARG A 373 50.62 -15.96 22.04
N ILE A 374 50.84 -17.05 22.76
CA ILE A 374 51.01 -16.94 24.19
C ILE A 374 52.19 -15.99 24.26
N GLU A 375 51.91 -14.68 24.29
CA GLU A 375 52.78 -13.79 25.02
C GLU A 375 52.83 -14.41 26.40
N ARG A 376 53.85 -15.26 26.62
CA ARG A 376 54.37 -15.49 27.94
C ARG A 376 54.87 -14.11 28.34
N TRP A 377 53.99 -13.34 28.94
CA TRP A 377 54.39 -12.32 29.88
C TRP A 377 55.39 -13.02 30.80
N LYS A 378 56.67 -12.68 30.66
CA LYS A 378 57.72 -13.12 31.58
C LYS A 378 57.39 -12.41 32.89
N LYS A 379 56.62 -13.10 33.74
CA LYS A 379 56.01 -12.63 35.00
C LYS A 379 54.81 -11.69 34.78
N GLY A 380 53.63 -12.13 35.21
CA GLY A 380 52.52 -11.21 35.48
C GLY A 380 52.74 -10.52 36.82
N PRO A 381 52.31 -9.26 36.98
CA PRO A 381 52.45 -8.53 38.25
C PRO A 381 51.68 -9.27 39.34
N ARG A 382 52.37 -9.67 40.41
CA ARG A 382 51.72 -10.20 41.62
C ARG A 382 51.44 -9.02 42.54
N LEU A 383 50.17 -8.70 42.72
CA LEU A 383 49.73 -7.80 43.78
C LEU A 383 50.01 -8.44 45.14
N ALA A 384 51.09 -8.01 45.80
CA ALA A 384 51.40 -8.39 47.17
C ALA A 384 50.84 -7.35 48.13
N LYS A 385 50.10 -7.79 49.15
CA LYS A 385 49.53 -6.91 50.18
C LYS A 385 50.55 -6.69 51.29
N SER A 386 51.17 -5.51 51.35
CA SER A 386 52.03 -5.10 52.46
C SER A 386 51.19 -4.60 53.64
N LYS A 387 51.46 -5.09 54.86
CA LYS A 387 50.76 -4.65 56.09
C LYS A 387 51.03 -3.19 56.48
N ARG A 388 51.99 -2.49 55.85
CA ARG A 388 52.29 -1.07 56.13
C ARG A 388 51.91 -0.09 55.01
N LEU A 389 51.78 -0.52 53.75
CA LEU A 389 51.64 0.41 52.60
C LEU A 389 50.56 0.02 51.57
N GLY A 390 49.76 -1.02 51.80
CA GLY A 390 48.68 -1.41 50.88
C GLY A 390 49.17 -2.27 49.70
N TYR A 391 48.43 -2.22 48.57
CA TYR A 391 48.75 -2.97 47.34
C TYR A 391 49.74 -2.18 46.49
N THR A 392 50.92 -2.76 46.23
CA THR A 392 51.88 -2.23 45.26
C THR A 392 52.14 -3.29 44.18
N GLY A 393 52.34 -2.85 42.94
CA GLY A 393 52.67 -3.70 41.80
C GLY A 393 54.09 -3.42 41.31
N ASP A 394 54.86 -4.48 41.09
CA ASP A 394 56.03 -4.50 40.21
C ASP A 394 55.66 -5.21 38.89
#